data_AF-A0A4Q3Y310-F1
#
_entry.id   AF-A0A4Q3Y310-F1
#
_cell.length_a   1.000
_cell.length_b   1.000
_cell.length_c   1.000
_cell.angle_alpha   90.00
_cell.angle_beta   90.00
_cell.angle_gamma   90.00
#
_symmetry.space_group_name_H-M   'P 1'
#
loop_
_entity.id
_entity.type
_entity.pdbx_description
1 polymer ?
#
loop_
_entity_poly.entity_id
_entity_poly.type
_entity_poly.pdbx_seq_one_letter_code
_entity_poly.pdbx_strand_id
1 'polypeptide(L)' 'MGTLRPRALTNRTLMYLVIAAGTLLVVGANAHFLYAALESQPDCVAHLKVGHGQAGAFGAADSAC' A
#
# COMPACT_ATOMS: atom_id res chain seq x y z
N MET A 1 10.95 34.39 24.75
CA MET A 1 9.67 33.90 24.20
C MET A 1 9.35 34.72 22.96
N GLY A 2 9.79 34.27 21.78
CA GLY A 2 9.51 34.95 20.51
C GLY A 2 8.15 34.50 19.97
N THR A 3 7.25 35.44 19.73
CA THR A 3 5.96 35.19 19.09
C THR A 3 6.19 35.00 17.58
N LEU A 4 6.05 33.78 17.08
CA LEU A 4 5.97 33.52 15.64
C LEU A 4 4.65 34.11 15.14
N ARG A 5 4.69 35.35 14.64
CA ARG A 5 3.55 35.94 13.93
C ARG A 5 3.33 35.15 12.64
N PRO A 6 2.16 34.52 12.43
CA PRO A 6 1.88 33.83 11.18
C PRO A 6 1.89 34.85 10.06
N ARG A 7 2.81 34.69 9.11
CA ARG A 7 2.83 35.47 7.88
C ARG A 7 1.59 35.08 7.09
N ALA A 8 0.77 36.04 6.69
CA ALA A 8 -0.38 35.76 5.83
C ALA A 8 0.13 35.07 4.56
N LEU A 9 -0.20 33.78 4.40
CA LEU A 9 0.20 32.98 3.26
C LEU A 9 -0.60 33.47 2.04
N THR A 10 0.09 33.76 0.94
CA THR A 10 -0.61 34.09 -0.31
C THR A 10 -1.35 32.86 -0.83
N ASN A 11 -2.44 33.05 -1.58
CA ASN A 11 -3.19 31.96 -2.20
C ASN A 11 -2.28 31.02 -3.03
N ARG A 12 -1.24 31.57 -3.68
CA ARG A 12 -0.27 30.78 -4.45
C ARG A 12 0.60 29.90 -3.55
N THR A 13 1.08 30.43 -2.43
CA THR A 13 1.84 29.64 -1.44
C THR A 13 0.97 28.54 -0.84
N LEU A 14 -0.28 28.86 -0.49
CA LEU A 14 -1.22 27.89 0.05
C LEU A 14 -1.52 26.77 -0.96
N MET A 15 -1.74 27.12 -2.23
CA MET A 15 -1.94 26.15 -3.31
C MET A 15 -0.76 25.18 -3.44
N TYR A 16 0.48 25.68 -3.46
CA TYR A 16 1.65 24.79 -3.52
C TYR A 16 1.79 23.90 -2.28
N LEU A 17 1.47 24.41 -1.09
CA LEU A 17 1.47 23.60 0.14
C LEU A 17 0.45 22.47 0.08
N VAL A 18 -0.77 22.75 -0.41
CA VAL A 18 -1.82 21.73 -0.57
C VAL A 18 -1.40 20.67 -1.59
N ILE A 19 -0.83 21.08 -2.73
CA ILE A 19 -0.32 20.15 -3.74
C ILE A 19 0.78 19.27 -3.14
N ALA A 20 1.79 19.87 -2.50
CA ALA A 20 2.89 19.14 -1.89
C ALA A 20 2.41 18.17 -0.81
N ALA A 21 1.50 18.59 0.07
CA ALA A 21 0.91 17.75 1.09
C ALA A 21 0.13 16.57 0.48
N GLY A 22 -0.67 16.82 -0.55
CA GLY A 22 -1.41 15.78 -1.27
C GLY A 22 -0.47 14.77 -1.93
N THR A 23 0.58 15.24 -2.62
CA THR A 23 1.59 14.38 -3.24
C THR A 23 2.31 13.52 -2.20
N LEU A 24 2.76 14.11 -1.11
CA LEU A 24 3.44 13.38 -0.02
C LEU A 24 2.53 12.31 0.59
N LEU A 25 1.24 12.62 0.79
CA LEU A 25 0.27 11.67 1.32
C LEU A 25 0.10 10.48 0.39
N VAL A 26 -0.11 10.72 -0.91
CA VAL A 26 -0.27 9.65 -1.91
C VAL A 26 1.00 8.79 -2.01
N VAL A 27 2.18 9.41 -2.07
CA VAL A 27 3.46 8.69 -2.12
C VAL A 27 3.65 7.84 -0.85
N GLY A 28 3.41 8.42 0.32
CA GLY A 28 3.53 7.72 1.60
C GLY A 28 2.59 6.52 1.73
N ALA A 29 1.33 6.68 1.32
CA ALA A 29 0.35 5.59 1.34
C ALA A 29 0.77 4.42 0.43
N ASN A 30 1.23 4.72 -0.79
CA ASN A 30 1.70 3.69 -1.72
C ASN A 30 3.00 3.02 -1.23
N ALA A 31 3.93 3.79 -0.64
CA ALA A 31 5.12 3.22 -0.03
C ALA A 31 4.79 2.28 1.14
N HIS A 32 3.79 2.64 1.95
CA HIS A 32 3.30 1.77 3.03
C HIS A 32 2.67 0.48 2.49
N PHE A 33 1.88 0.54 1.42
CA PHE A 33 1.34 -0.66 0.78
C PHE A 33 2.42 -1.56 0.18
N LEU A 34 3.44 -0.98 -0.45
CA LEU A 34 4.59 -1.73 -0.93
C LEU A 34 5.31 -2.43 0.23
N TYR A 35 5.56 -1.72 1.33
CA TYR A 35 6.15 -2.31 2.53
C TYR A 35 5.29 -3.46 3.06
N ALA A 36 3.98 -3.25 3.21
CA ALA A 36 3.06 -4.27 3.70
C ALA A 36 3.07 -5.52 2.81
N ALA A 37 3.16 -5.36 1.49
CA ALA A 37 3.24 -6.48 0.55
C ALA A 37 4.54 -7.28 0.68
N LEU A 38 5.66 -6.61 1.00
CA LEU A 38 6.96 -7.26 1.18
C LEU A 38 7.11 -7.91 2.56
N GLU A 39 6.55 -7.27 3.59
CA GLU A 39 6.57 -7.76 4.98
C GLU A 39 5.56 -8.89 5.19
N SER A 40 4.48 -8.89 4.41
CA SER A 40 3.60 -10.05 4.28
C SER A 40 4.38 -11.15 3.55
N GLN A 41 5.31 -11.81 4.24
CA GLN A 41 5.72 -13.17 3.94
C GLN A 41 4.64 -14.05 4.55
N PRO A 42 3.56 -14.42 3.83
CA PRO A 42 2.75 -15.54 4.28
C PRO A 42 3.70 -16.73 4.30
N ASP A 43 3.84 -17.39 5.45
CA ASP A 43 4.50 -18.69 5.48
C ASP A 43 3.84 -19.54 4.38
N CYS A 44 4.62 -19.99 3.39
CA CYS A 44 4.14 -20.90 2.36
C CYS A 44 4.01 -22.28 3.01
N VAL A 45 2.97 -22.40 3.83
CA VAL A 45 2.58 -23.64 4.48
C VAL A 45 2.10 -24.59 3.40
N ALA A 46 2.49 -25.86 3.51
CA ALA A 46 2.06 -26.90 2.59
C ALA A 46 0.53 -27.04 2.66
N HIS A 47 -0.18 -26.31 1.81
CA HIS A 47 -1.60 -26.51 1.59
C HIS A 47 -1.77 -27.88 0.90
N LEU A 48 -2.02 -28.91 1.70
CA LEU A 48 -2.42 -30.24 1.25
C LEU A 48 -3.76 -30.13 0.51
N LYS A 49 -3.74 -29.89 -0.80
CA LYS A 49 -4.89 -30.16 -1.66
C LYS A 49 -4.45 -31.05 -2.81
N VAL A 50 -4.77 -32.34 -2.66
CA VAL A 50 -5.08 -33.22 -3.79
C VAL A 50 -6.10 -32.46 -4.64
N GLY A 51 -5.75 -32.12 -5.88
CA GLY A 51 -6.66 -31.38 -6.75
C GLY A 51 -8.03 -32.04 -6.78
N HIS A 52 -9.11 -31.27 -6.61
CA HIS A 52 -10.51 -31.75 -6.65
C HIS A 52 -10.96 -32.23 -8.04
N GLY A 53 -10.03 -32.53 -8.95
CA GLY A 53 -10.33 -33.12 -10.24
C GLY A 53 -10.42 -34.63 -10.12
N GLN A 54 -11.57 -35.19 -10.48
CA GLN A 54 -11.67 -36.60 -10.87
C GLN A 54 -10.57 -36.91 -11.90
N ALA A 55 -10.07 -38.15 -11.94
CA ALA A 55 -9.12 -38.54 -12.97
C ALA A 55 -9.67 -38.19 -14.37
N GLY A 56 -9.07 -37.19 -15.01
CA GLY A 56 -9.52 -36.64 -16.30
C GLY A 56 -10.18 -35.24 -16.28
N ALA A 57 -10.30 -34.56 -15.12
CA ALA A 57 -10.87 -33.21 -15.01
C ALA A 57 -9.83 -32.15 -14.61
N PHE A 58 -9.96 -30.94 -15.15
CA PHE A 58 -9.12 -29.79 -14.75
C PHE A 58 -9.52 -29.29 -13.36
N GLY A 59 -8.56 -29.20 -12.44
CA GLY A 59 -8.69 -28.53 -11.15
C GLY A 59 -7.78 -27.31 -11.09
N ALA A 60 -8.26 -26.22 -10.49
CA ALA A 60 -7.43 -25.04 -10.26
C ALA A 60 -6.37 -25.33 -9.19
N ALA A 61 -5.16 -24.78 -9.36
CA ALA A 61 -4.17 -24.75 -8.30
C ALA A 61 -4.67 -23.88 -7.14
N ASP A 62 -4.57 -24.40 -5.91
CA ASP A 62 -4.75 -23.60 -4.70
C ASP A 62 -3.47 -22.80 -4.44
N SER A 63 -3.60 -21.59 -3.88
CA SER A 63 -2.47 -20.75 -3.49
C SER A 63 -1.52 -21.55 -2.59
N ALA A 64 -0.28 -21.76 -3.01
CA ALA A 64 0.76 -22.33 -2.16
C ALA A 64 1.18 -21.34 -1.08
N CYS A 65 1.04 -20.03 -1.25
CA CYS A 65 1.60 -19.17 -2.33
C CYS A 65 1.38 -19.54 -3.83
#